data_AF-A0A9W4SCT1-F1
#
_entry.id   AF-A0A9W4SCT1-F1
#
_cell.length_a   1.000
_cell.length_b   1.000
_cell.length_c   1.000
_cell.angle_alpha   90.00
_cell.angle_beta   90.00
_cell.angle_gamma   90.00
#
_symmetry.space_group_name_H-M   'P 1'
#
loop_
_entity.id
_entity.type
_entity.pdbx_description
1 polymer ?
#
loop_
_entity_poly.entity_id
_entity_poly.type
_entity_poly.pdbx_seq_one_letter_code
_entity_poly.pdbx_strand_id
1 'polypeptide(L)'
;MDGLDETSFAIETPFTKLSKIIPHCSKKIADHWWNSLDPRICHDIFSQGEKEFIYAWVVEHLKTHEIIQWKELQPEMVTKFGKFRSRNDLKNIWKIKKRQNDRITQAGEASSNKADISYILN
;
A
#
# COMPACT_ATOMS: atom_id res chain seq x y z
N MET A 1 -38.75 -34.57 -9.99
CA MET A 1 -37.42 -34.47 -9.39
C MET A 1 -36.64 -33.48 -10.24
N ASP A 2 -36.75 -32.21 -9.88
CA ASP A 2 -36.02 -31.14 -10.54
C ASP A 2 -34.61 -31.11 -9.95
N GLY A 3 -33.71 -31.83 -10.61
CA GLY A 3 -32.29 -31.81 -10.30
C GLY A 3 -31.70 -30.51 -10.82
N LEU A 4 -31.59 -29.53 -9.93
CA LEU A 4 -30.85 -28.29 -10.13
C LEU A 4 -29.41 -28.61 -10.56
N ASP A 5 -29.12 -28.52 -11.85
CA ASP A 5 -27.77 -28.31 -12.36
C ASP A 5 -27.41 -26.84 -12.09
N GLU A 6 -27.19 -26.52 -10.81
CA GLU A 6 -26.42 -25.35 -10.40
C GLU A 6 -24.94 -25.63 -10.70
N THR A 7 -24.60 -25.85 -11.97
CA THR A 7 -23.27 -25.50 -12.46
C THR A 7 -23.19 -23.99 -12.39
N SER A 8 -22.82 -23.51 -11.19
CA SER A 8 -22.06 -22.29 -10.94
C SER A 8 -21.44 -21.80 -12.24
N PHE A 9 -22.14 -20.90 -12.92
CA PHE A 9 -21.58 -20.19 -14.07
C PHE A 9 -20.58 -19.23 -13.44
N ALA A 10 -19.41 -19.76 -13.10
CA ALA A 10 -18.32 -19.03 -12.49
C ALA A 10 -18.09 -17.83 -13.38
N ILE A 11 -18.54 -16.66 -12.92
CA ILE A 11 -18.59 -15.44 -13.74
C ILE A 11 -17.22 -15.27 -14.36
N GLU A 12 -17.14 -15.53 -15.67
CA GLU A 12 -15.85 -15.67 -16.33
C GLU A 12 -15.28 -14.27 -16.51
N THR A 13 -14.48 -13.84 -15.53
CA THR A 13 -13.83 -12.54 -15.56
C THR A 13 -12.85 -12.46 -16.74
N PRO A 14 -12.56 -11.26 -17.28
CA PRO A 14 -11.51 -11.09 -18.28
C PRO A 14 -10.17 -11.71 -17.84
N PHE A 15 -9.83 -11.64 -16.54
CA PHE A 15 -8.62 -12.24 -15.99
C PHE A 15 -8.66 -13.78 -15.97
N THR A 16 -9.84 -14.39 -15.82
CA THR A 16 -10.02 -15.84 -15.95
C THR A 16 -9.73 -16.29 -17.38
N LYS A 17 -10.23 -15.56 -18.39
CA LYS A 17 -9.90 -15.82 -19.80
C LYS A 17 -8.41 -15.68 -20.07
N LEU A 18 -7.79 -14.60 -19.57
CA LEU A 18 -6.35 -14.35 -19.73
C LEU A 18 -5.48 -15.44 -19.09
N SER A 19 -5.91 -15.99 -17.94
CA SER A 19 -5.17 -17.07 -17.26
C SER A 19 -5.10 -18.39 -18.04
N LYS A 20 -5.95 -18.58 -19.06
CA LYS A 20 -5.87 -19.72 -19.98
C LYS A 20 -4.81 -19.54 -21.07
N ILE A 21 -4.37 -18.30 -21.30
CA ILE A 21 -3.44 -17.91 -22.38
C ILE A 21 -2.05 -17.65 -21.80
N ILE A 22 -2.00 -16.97 -20.65
CA ILE A 22 -0.78 -16.54 -19.96
C ILE A 22 -0.49 -17.54 -18.82
N PRO A 23 0.78 -17.92 -18.55
CA PRO A 23 1.13 -18.88 -17.49
C PRO A 23 1.04 -18.28 -16.07
N HIS A 24 -0.07 -17.60 -15.76
CA HIS A 24 -0.35 -16.96 -14.48
C HIS A 24 -1.82 -17.14 -14.11
N CYS A 25 -2.11 -17.35 -12.83
CA CYS A 25 -3.49 -17.42 -12.36
C CYS A 25 -4.18 -16.06 -12.49
N SER A 26 -5.51 -16.07 -12.67
CA SER A 26 -6.34 -14.88 -12.84
C SER A 26 -6.11 -13.83 -11.76
N LYS A 27 -5.90 -14.25 -10.50
CA LYS A 27 -5.58 -13.35 -9.38
C LYS A 27 -4.27 -12.57 -9.60
N LYS A 28 -3.19 -13.25 -10.00
CA LYS A 28 -1.90 -12.60 -10.27
C LYS A 28 -2.00 -11.62 -11.42
N ILE A 29 -2.76 -11.97 -12.46
CA ILE A 29 -2.98 -11.10 -13.61
C ILE A 29 -3.76 -9.84 -13.18
N ALA A 30 -4.84 -10.00 -12.41
CA ALA A 30 -5.62 -8.88 -11.90
C ALA A 30 -4.77 -7.98 -10.99
N ASP A 31 -4.02 -8.56 -10.05
CA ASP A 31 -3.16 -7.81 -9.15
C ASP A 31 -2.08 -7.03 -9.93
N HIS A 32 -1.47 -7.65 -10.94
CA HIS A 32 -0.47 -6.97 -11.77
C HIS A 32 -1.10 -5.84 -12.59
N TRP A 33 -2.30 -6.05 -13.13
CA TRP A 33 -3.04 -5.03 -13.85
C TRP A 33 -3.27 -3.78 -12.99
N TRP A 34 -3.91 -3.94 -11.83
CA TRP A 34 -4.29 -2.81 -10.96
C TRP A 34 -3.11 -2.10 -10.30
N ASN A 35 -1.92 -2.72 -10.27
CA ASN A 35 -0.75 -2.15 -9.62
C ASN A 35 0.31 -1.65 -10.61
N SER A 36 0.29 -2.09 -11.87
CA SER A 36 1.42 -1.82 -12.78
C SER A 36 1.04 -1.62 -14.25
N LEU A 37 -0.05 -2.20 -14.75
CA LEU A 37 -0.38 -2.14 -16.19
C LEU A 37 -1.55 -1.21 -16.53
N ASP A 38 -2.36 -0.79 -15.55
CA ASP A 38 -3.42 0.18 -15.78
C ASP A 38 -2.81 1.49 -16.32
N PRO A 39 -3.13 1.92 -17.56
CA PRO A 39 -2.51 3.08 -18.19
C PRO A 39 -2.73 4.40 -17.45
N ARG A 40 -3.70 4.44 -16.54
CA ARG A 40 -3.95 5.60 -15.69
C ARG A 40 -2.90 5.75 -14.61
N ILE A 41 -2.16 4.69 -14.27
CA ILE A 41 -1.15 4.72 -13.21
C ILE A 41 0.01 5.61 -13.63
N CYS A 42 0.29 6.61 -12.81
CA CYS A 42 1.47 7.44 -12.95
C CYS A 42 2.68 6.71 -12.36
N HIS A 43 3.64 6.38 -13.21
CA HIS A 43 4.89 5.68 -12.85
C HIS A 43 6.05 6.64 -12.52
N ASP A 44 5.82 7.95 -12.51
CA ASP A 44 6.86 8.92 -12.16
C ASP A 44 7.40 8.67 -10.75
N ILE A 45 8.61 9.14 -10.49
CA ILE A 45 9.12 9.16 -9.12
C ILE A 45 8.20 10.02 -8.24
N PHE A 46 7.96 9.59 -7.00
CA PHE A 46 7.24 10.39 -6.01
C PHE A 46 8.06 11.61 -5.64
N SER A 47 7.48 12.79 -5.84
CA SER A 47 8.01 14.05 -5.33
C SER A 47 8.01 14.07 -3.81
N GLN A 48 8.81 14.96 -3.23
CA GLN A 48 8.87 15.11 -1.78
C GLN A 48 7.51 15.57 -1.20
N GLY A 49 6.82 16.49 -1.87
CA GLY A 49 5.49 16.95 -1.47
C GLY A 49 4.43 15.85 -1.51
N GLU A 50 4.47 14.95 -2.49
CA GLU A 50 3.59 13.78 -2.52
C GLU A 50 3.83 12.85 -1.31
N LYS A 51 5.10 12.58 -0.98
CA LYS A 51 5.46 11.73 0.17
C LYS A 51 4.98 12.33 1.48
N GLU A 52 5.24 13.63 1.69
CA GLU A 52 4.82 14.35 2.89
C GLU A 52 3.30 14.37 3.04
N PHE A 53 2.57 14.56 1.94
CA PHE A 53 1.12 14.49 1.96
C PHE A 53 0.62 13.09 2.37
N ILE A 54 1.18 12.03 1.81
CA ILE A 54 0.83 10.65 2.18
C ILE A 54 1.05 10.43 3.69
N TYR A 55 2.17 10.91 4.23
CA TYR A 55 2.47 10.78 5.65
C TYR A 55 1.48 11.53 6.52
N ALA A 56 1.21 12.81 6.20
CA ALA A 56 0.26 13.63 6.94
C ALA A 56 -1.15 13.02 6.90
N TRP A 57 -1.59 12.58 5.72
CA TRP A 57 -2.90 11.95 5.54
C TRP A 57 -3.02 10.66 6.36
N VAL A 58 -2.01 9.78 6.31
CA VAL A 58 -2.04 8.52 7.07
C VAL A 58 -2.04 8.77 8.58
N VAL A 59 -1.25 9.73 9.06
CA VAL A 59 -1.22 10.10 10.49
C VAL A 59 -2.57 10.62 10.94
N GLU A 60 -3.22 11.48 10.15
CA GLU A 60 -4.55 12.01 10.49
C GLU A 60 -5.62 10.92 10.45
N HIS A 61 -5.59 10.06 9.42
CA HIS A 61 -6.54 8.96 9.28
C HIS A 61 -6.43 7.95 10.44
N LEU A 62 -5.21 7.66 10.91
CA LEU A 62 -4.98 6.74 12.02
C LEU A 62 -5.41 7.27 13.40
N LYS A 63 -5.71 8.57 13.53
CA LYS A 63 -6.30 9.11 14.78
C LYS A 63 -7.76 8.66 14.96
N THR A 64 -8.45 8.39 13.86
CA THR A 64 -9.89 8.08 13.84
C THR A 64 -10.17 6.64 13.40
N HIS A 65 -9.22 5.98 12.72
CA HIS A 65 -9.37 4.64 12.18
C HIS A 65 -8.18 3.75 12.56
N GLU A 66 -8.43 2.48 12.87
CA GLU A 66 -7.35 1.53 13.17
C GLU A 66 -6.63 1.02 11.90
N ILE A 67 -7.30 1.05 10.75
CA ILE A 67 -6.80 0.48 9.49
C ILE A 67 -6.73 1.57 8.42
N ILE A 68 -5.59 1.67 7.74
CA ILE A 68 -5.38 2.62 6.66
C ILE A 68 -6.20 2.23 5.43
N GLN A 69 -7.14 3.09 5.05
CA GLN A 69 -7.98 2.89 3.87
C GLN A 69 -7.32 3.45 2.60
N TRP A 70 -6.39 2.71 1.98
CA TRP A 70 -5.67 3.14 0.77
C TRP A 70 -6.58 3.50 -0.42
N LYS A 71 -7.79 2.94 -0.47
CA LYS A 71 -8.81 3.26 -1.48
C LYS A 71 -9.30 4.71 -1.39
N GLU A 72 -9.23 5.33 -0.21
CA GLU A 72 -9.65 6.70 0.05
C GLU A 72 -8.51 7.69 -0.20
N LEU A 73 -7.27 7.29 0.09
CA LEU A 73 -6.10 8.11 -0.22
C LEU A 73 -5.87 8.25 -1.74
N GLN A 74 -6.21 7.23 -2.53
CA GLN A 74 -5.99 7.27 -3.99
C GLN A 74 -6.70 8.45 -4.70
N PRO A 75 -8.02 8.70 -4.50
CA PRO A 75 -8.67 9.87 -5.07
C PRO A 75 -8.12 11.19 -4.52
N GLU A 76 -7.75 11.27 -3.24
CA GLU A 76 -7.13 12.46 -2.64
C GLU A 76 -5.80 12.83 -3.34
N MET A 77 -5.00 11.83 -3.72
CA MET A 77 -3.78 12.04 -4.51
C MET A 77 -4.07 12.63 -5.89
N VAL A 78 -5.15 12.18 -6.54
CA VAL A 78 -5.58 12.71 -7.84
C VAL A 78 -6.06 14.15 -7.67
N THR A 79 -6.89 14.43 -6.66
CA THR A 79 -7.40 15.78 -6.40
C THR A 79 -6.27 16.77 -6.14
N LYS A 80 -5.27 16.37 -5.35
CA LYS A 80 -4.19 17.28 -4.93
C LYS A 80 -3.07 17.43 -5.95
N PHE A 81 -2.70 16.34 -6.63
CA PHE A 81 -1.49 16.30 -7.49
C PHE A 81 -1.80 15.98 -8.95
N GLY A 82 -3.05 15.66 -9.31
CA GLY A 82 -3.42 15.22 -10.65
C GLY A 82 -2.86 13.85 -11.04
N LYS A 83 -2.30 13.08 -10.08
CA LYS A 83 -1.60 11.82 -10.34
C LYS A 83 -2.33 10.63 -9.73
N PHE A 84 -2.75 9.70 -10.58
CA PHE A 84 -3.31 8.44 -10.15
C PHE A 84 -2.19 7.46 -9.77
N ARG A 85 -1.89 7.38 -8.47
CA ARG A 85 -0.88 6.48 -7.92
C ARG A 85 -1.51 5.14 -7.56
N SER A 86 -0.81 4.02 -7.76
CA SER A 86 -1.35 2.72 -7.38
C SER A 86 -1.48 2.60 -5.86
N ARG A 87 -2.48 1.86 -5.37
CA ARG A 87 -2.64 1.60 -3.93
C ARG A 87 -1.41 0.92 -3.33
N ASN A 88 -0.72 0.09 -4.13
CA ASN A 88 0.49 -0.58 -3.71
C ASN A 88 1.65 0.41 -3.50
N ASP A 89 1.79 1.42 -4.36
CA ASP A 89 2.83 2.45 -4.21
C ASP A 89 2.63 3.27 -2.94
N LEU A 90 1.39 3.72 -2.69
CA LEU A 90 1.04 4.45 -1.46
C LEU A 90 1.40 3.65 -0.21
N LYS A 91 1.04 2.36 -0.21
CA LYS A 91 1.38 1.42 0.86
C LYS A 91 2.90 1.25 1.02
N ASN A 92 3.64 1.18 -0.07
CA ASN A 92 5.10 1.04 -0.04
C ASN A 92 5.79 2.28 0.52
N ILE A 93 5.36 3.48 0.12
CA ILE A 93 5.85 4.76 0.65
C ILE A 93 5.67 4.82 2.16
N TRP A 94 4.50 4.45 2.67
CA TRP A 94 4.25 4.39 4.11
C TRP A 94 5.10 3.32 4.81
N LYS A 95 5.22 2.11 4.25
CA LYS A 95 6.07 1.04 4.84
C LYS A 95 7.52 1.48 4.99
N ILE A 96 8.06 2.19 4.00
CA ILE A 96 9.43 2.74 4.06
C ILE A 96 9.54 3.73 5.21
N LYS A 97 8.59 4.67 5.33
CA LYS A 97 8.58 5.67 6.40
C LYS A 97 8.43 5.03 7.79
N LYS A 98 7.53 4.06 7.93
CA LYS A 98 7.34 3.32 9.18
C LYS A 98 8.65 2.65 9.62
N ARG A 99 9.32 1.93 8.71
CA ARG A 99 10.62 1.29 8.98
C ARG A 99 11.71 2.30 9.38
N GLN A 100 11.71 3.48 8.77
CA GLN A 100 12.66 4.54 9.14
C GLN A 100 12.39 5.03 10.56
N ASN A 101 11.12 5.27 10.91
CA ASN A 101 10.74 5.69 12.26
C ASN A 101 11.09 4.60 13.29
N ASP A 102 10.78 3.33 13.02
CA ASP A 102 11.08 2.20 13.91
C ASP A 102 12.60 2.12 14.22
N ARG A 103 13.44 2.36 13.20
CA ARG A 103 14.91 2.40 13.35
C ARG A 103 15.38 3.59 14.19
N ILE A 104 14.76 4.76 14.02
CA ILE A 104 15.10 5.96 14.79
C ILE A 104 14.73 5.75 16.27
N THR A 105 13.56 5.17 16.55
CA THR A 105 13.13 4.85 17.91
C THR A 105 14.12 3.89 18.59
N GLN A 106 14.50 2.80 17.91
CA GLN A 106 15.47 1.83 18.43
C GLN A 106 16.86 2.45 18.67
N ALA A 107 17.32 3.32 17.78
CA ALA A 107 18.61 4.01 17.94
C ALA A 107 18.58 5.05 19.08
N GLY A 108 17.45 5.74 19.26
CA GLY A 108 17.21 6.67 20.36
C GLY A 108 17.19 5.97 21.71
N GLU A 109 16.48 4.85 21.81
CA GLU A 109 16.44 4.01 23.02
C GLU A 109 17.83 3.46 23.36
N ALA A 110 18.58 2.95 22.37
CA ALA A 110 19.95 2.48 22.57
C ALA A 110 20.90 3.60 23.03
N SER A 111 20.69 4.84 22.55
CA SER A 111 21.51 5.99 22.94
C SER A 111 21.16 6.51 24.33
N SER A 112 19.87 6.53 24.71
CA SER A 112 19.42 6.88 26.06
C SER A 112 19.95 5.87 27.08
N ASN A 113 19.77 4.57 26.82
CA ASN A 113 20.25 3.51 27.71
C ASN A 113 21.77 3.55 27.90
N LYS A 114 22.54 3.97 26.88
CA LYS A 114 23.99 4.13 26.98
C LYS A 114 24.38 5.36 27.82
N ALA A 115 23.64 6.47 27.71
CA ALA A 115 23.83 7.64 28.54
C ALA A 115 23.49 7.33 30.01
N ASP A 116 22.40 6.60 30.27
CA ASP A 116 21.96 6.22 31.61
C ASP A 116 22.97 5.29 32.32
N ILE A 117 23.57 4.33 31.60
CA ILE A 117 24.63 3.45 32.15
C ILE A 117 25.92 4.24 32.43
N SER A 118 26.27 5.21 31.60
CA SER A 118 27.48 6.01 31.76
C SER A 118 27.49 6.85 33.05
N TYR A 119 26.33 7.21 33.59
CA TYR A 119 26.21 7.96 34.85
C TYR A 119 26.34 7.10 36.11
N ILE A 120 26.17 5.78 36.00
CA ILE A 120 26.20 4.85 37.15
C ILE A 120 27.61 4.28 37.38
N LEU A 121 28.49 4.34 36.38
CA LEU A 121 29.83 3.74 36.42
C LEU A 121 30.97 4.74 36.74
N ASN A 122 30.66 5.91 37.30
CA ASN A 122 31.64 6.94 37.67
C ASN A 122 31.63 7.23 39.17
#